data_AF-A0A5N0TD59-F1
#
_entry.id   AF-A0A5N0TD59-F1
#
_cell.length_a   1.000
_cell.length_b   1.000
_cell.length_c   1.000
_cell.angle_alpha   90.00
_cell.angle_beta   90.00
_cell.angle_gamma   90.00
#
_symmetry.space_group_name_H-M   'P 1'
#
loop_
_entity.id
_entity.type
_entity.pdbx_description
1 polymer ?
#
loop_
_entity_poly.entity_id
_entity_poly.type
_entity_poly.pdbx_seq_one_letter_code
_entity_poly.pdbx_strand_id
1 'polypeptide(L)'
;MGQTRKRHYDRYTLGYKLTAVRLANHPEVMSKTVAECLGLHPVMLYRWQMEYRRGELRENRHMKTKDDSPKRRRADPGQSKAEELTAAKRRIKQLEKALAQREEELELLKKAKQFFAKTKR
;
A
#
# COMPACT_ATOMS: atom_id res chain seq x y z
N MET A 1 -26.81 -2.12 -44.59
CA MET A 1 -27.11 -2.05 -43.14
C MET A 1 -25.80 -2.21 -42.38
N GLY A 2 -25.24 -1.10 -41.85
CA GLY A 2 -23.91 -1.10 -41.24
C GLY A 2 -23.86 -1.94 -39.97
N GLN A 3 -22.86 -2.82 -39.87
CA GLN A 3 -22.64 -3.68 -38.71
C GLN A 3 -22.49 -2.84 -37.44
N THR A 4 -23.43 -2.94 -36.52
CA THR A 4 -23.27 -2.39 -35.16
C THR A 4 -22.30 -3.28 -34.41
N ARG A 5 -20.99 -2.95 -34.50
CA ARG A 5 -19.94 -3.61 -33.73
C ARG A 5 -20.38 -3.70 -32.27
N LYS A 6 -20.40 -4.91 -31.70
CA LYS A 6 -20.76 -5.14 -30.28
C LYS A 6 -19.96 -4.18 -29.41
N ARG A 7 -20.67 -3.28 -28.75
CA ARG A 7 -20.10 -2.20 -27.96
C ARG A 7 -19.57 -2.77 -26.64
N HIS A 8 -18.26 -2.77 -26.46
CA HIS A 8 -17.58 -3.28 -25.25
C HIS A 8 -17.73 -2.34 -24.04
N TYR A 9 -18.96 -1.94 -23.71
CA TYR A 9 -19.24 -0.99 -22.63
C TYR A 9 -18.80 -1.50 -21.26
N ASP A 10 -18.90 -2.81 -21.04
CA ASP A 10 -18.68 -3.42 -19.72
C ASP A 10 -17.22 -3.87 -19.49
N ARG A 11 -16.32 -3.61 -20.44
CA ARG A 11 -14.91 -4.05 -20.35
C ARG A 11 -13.99 -3.06 -19.65
N TYR A 12 -14.45 -1.85 -19.34
CA TYR A 12 -13.58 -0.78 -18.80
C TYR A 12 -13.65 -0.71 -17.29
N THR A 13 -12.50 -0.78 -16.62
CA THR A 13 -12.36 -0.67 -15.15
C THR A 13 -12.61 0.76 -14.65
N LEU A 14 -12.89 0.92 -13.35
CA LEU A 14 -13.35 2.21 -12.80
C LEU A 14 -12.22 3.23 -12.89
N GLY A 15 -11.00 2.80 -12.55
CA GLY A 15 -9.79 3.60 -12.73
C GLY A 15 -9.61 4.06 -14.17
N TYR A 16 -9.89 3.21 -15.16
CA TYR A 16 -9.79 3.58 -16.57
C TYR A 16 -10.81 4.64 -16.99
N LYS A 17 -12.06 4.52 -16.52
CA LYS A 17 -13.08 5.54 -16.79
C LYS A 17 -12.72 6.88 -16.15
N LEU A 18 -12.20 6.85 -14.92
CA LEU A 18 -11.78 8.06 -14.18
C LEU A 18 -10.60 8.76 -14.86
N THR A 19 -9.58 8.03 -15.30
CA THR A 19 -8.45 8.62 -16.03
C THR A 19 -8.90 9.24 -17.35
N ALA A 20 -9.76 8.54 -18.10
CA ALA A 20 -10.31 9.05 -19.34
C ALA A 20 -11.13 10.35 -19.12
N VAL A 21 -11.98 10.39 -18.09
CA VAL A 21 -12.76 11.59 -17.74
C VAL A 21 -11.87 12.74 -17.28
N ARG A 22 -10.82 12.46 -16.49
CA ARG A 22 -9.86 13.48 -16.05
C ARG A 22 -9.14 14.12 -17.23
N LEU A 23 -8.73 13.31 -18.21
CA LEU A 23 -8.12 13.82 -19.45
C LEU A 23 -9.11 14.65 -20.28
N ALA A 24 -10.36 14.20 -20.35
CA ALA A 24 -11.42 14.89 -21.11
C ALA A 24 -11.90 16.20 -20.46
N ASN A 25 -11.69 16.38 -19.16
CA ASN A 25 -12.03 17.62 -18.44
C ASN A 25 -10.91 18.67 -18.51
N HIS A 26 -9.80 18.39 -19.18
CA HIS A 26 -8.73 19.35 -19.37
C HIS A 26 -9.19 20.46 -20.34
N PRO A 27 -9.02 21.75 -20.01
CA PRO A 27 -9.59 22.86 -20.79
C PRO A 27 -9.03 22.96 -22.21
N GLU A 28 -7.81 22.48 -22.43
CA GLU A 28 -7.12 22.54 -23.73
C GLU A 28 -7.38 21.32 -24.63
N VAL A 29 -8.10 20.31 -24.14
CA VAL A 29 -8.21 19.03 -24.83
C VAL A 29 -9.66 18.74 -25.19
N MET A 30 -9.90 18.48 -26.48
CA MET A 30 -11.23 18.08 -26.96
C MET A 30 -11.55 16.63 -26.58
N SER A 31 -12.72 16.40 -25.97
CA SER A 31 -13.19 15.05 -25.63
C SER A 31 -13.18 14.09 -26.83
N LYS A 32 -13.47 14.58 -28.04
CA LYS A 32 -13.44 13.77 -29.26
C LYS A 32 -12.05 13.20 -29.53
N THR A 33 -11.01 14.03 -29.44
CA THR A 33 -9.62 13.64 -29.66
C THR A 33 -9.13 12.66 -28.58
N VAL A 34 -9.51 12.89 -27.31
CA VAL A 34 -9.20 11.94 -26.22
C VAL A 34 -9.83 10.58 -26.47
N ALA A 35 -11.09 10.57 -26.92
CA ALA A 35 -11.78 9.33 -27.24
C ALA A 35 -11.07 8.58 -28.39
N GLU A 36 -10.71 9.28 -29.46
CA GLU A 36 -9.96 8.70 -30.59
C GLU A 36 -8.60 8.13 -30.16
N CYS A 37 -7.81 8.87 -29.37
CA CYS A 37 -6.53 8.40 -28.84
C CYS A 37 -6.66 7.18 -27.93
N LEU A 38 -7.74 7.11 -27.15
CA LEU A 38 -8.03 5.97 -26.27
C LEU A 38 -8.73 4.81 -26.98
N GLY A 39 -9.02 4.93 -28.28
CA GLY A 39 -9.79 3.95 -29.06
C GLY A 39 -11.23 3.80 -28.58
N LEU A 40 -11.76 4.82 -27.90
CA LEU A 40 -13.11 4.89 -27.37
C LEU A 40 -14.05 5.61 -28.34
N HIS A 41 -15.32 5.21 -28.34
CA HIS A 41 -16.35 5.95 -29.05
C HIS A 41 -16.62 7.28 -28.32
N PRO A 42 -16.64 8.45 -29.00
CA PRO A 42 -16.81 9.76 -28.35
C PRO A 42 -18.02 9.85 -27.41
N VAL A 43 -19.16 9.29 -27.83
CA VAL A 43 -20.39 9.22 -27.01
C VAL A 43 -20.19 8.51 -25.66
N MET A 44 -19.28 7.52 -25.56
CA MET A 44 -18.99 6.88 -24.27
C MET A 44 -18.31 7.84 -23.31
N LEU A 45 -17.34 8.60 -23.81
CA LEU A 45 -16.58 9.53 -22.98
C LEU A 45 -17.49 10.66 -22.47
N TYR A 46 -18.39 11.17 -23.31
CA TYR A 46 -19.43 12.11 -22.89
C TYR A 46 -20.35 11.53 -21.80
N ARG A 47 -20.79 10.28 -21.95
CA ARG A 47 -21.60 9.60 -20.92
C ARG A 47 -20.84 9.49 -19.59
N TRP A 48 -19.56 9.11 -19.61
CA TRP A 48 -18.75 9.05 -18.39
C TRP A 48 -18.49 10.43 -17.77
N GLN A 49 -18.32 11.48 -18.58
CA GLN A 49 -18.23 12.85 -18.06
C GLN A 49 -19.51 13.26 -17.32
N MET A 50 -20.68 12.88 -17.86
CA MET A 50 -21.97 13.12 -17.20
C MET A 50 -22.13 12.30 -15.92
N GLU A 51 -21.80 11.00 -15.95
CA GLU A 51 -21.83 10.12 -14.77
C GLU A 51 -20.87 10.60 -13.67
N TYR A 52 -19.69 11.12 -14.05
CA TYR A 52 -18.71 11.70 -13.12
C TYR A 52 -19.23 12.99 -12.48
N ARG A 53 -19.83 13.90 -13.27
CA ARG A 53 -20.47 15.13 -12.74
C ARG A 53 -21.63 14.83 -11.80
N ARG A 54 -22.35 13.73 -12.02
CA ARG A 54 -23.46 13.26 -11.17
C ARG A 54 -23.01 12.44 -9.96
N GLY A 55 -21.74 12.04 -9.87
CA GLY A 55 -21.23 11.17 -8.82
C GLY A 55 -21.71 9.72 -8.92
N GLU A 56 -22.26 9.32 -10.06
CA GLU A 56 -22.84 8.00 -10.32
C GLU A 56 -21.85 7.02 -10.94
N LEU A 57 -20.62 7.46 -11.23
CA LEU A 57 -19.57 6.63 -11.80
C LEU A 57 -19.09 5.59 -10.78
N ARG A 58 -19.81 4.48 -10.69
CA ARG A 58 -19.53 3.35 -9.80
C ARG A 58 -18.91 2.18 -10.57
N GLU A 59 -18.21 1.33 -9.83
CA GLU A 59 -17.83 0.03 -10.35
C GLU A 59 -19.08 -0.82 -10.58
N ASN A 60 -19.29 -1.28 -11.81
CA ASN A 60 -20.34 -2.24 -12.09
C ASN A 60 -19.89 -3.62 -11.61
N ARG A 61 -20.79 -4.42 -11.03
CA ARG A 61 -20.52 -5.82 -10.61
C ARG A 61 -19.92 -6.69 -11.74
N HIS A 62 -20.16 -6.32 -12.99
CA HIS A 62 -19.68 -7.00 -14.19
C HIS A 62 -18.32 -6.50 -14.72
N MET A 63 -17.71 -5.49 -14.08
CA MET A 63 -16.37 -5.07 -14.45
C MET A 63 -15.38 -6.15 -14.04
N LYS A 64 -14.75 -6.79 -15.04
CA LYS A 64 -13.55 -7.58 -14.83
C LYS A 64 -12.46 -6.64 -14.34
N THR A 65 -12.29 -6.55 -13.03
CA THR A 65 -11.00 -6.18 -12.45
C THR A 65 -10.01 -7.19 -13.01
N LYS A 66 -9.01 -6.72 -13.76
CA LYS A 66 -7.85 -7.57 -14.00
C LYS A 66 -7.30 -7.86 -12.61
N ASP A 67 -7.19 -9.13 -12.23
CA ASP A 67 -6.45 -9.53 -11.04
C ASP A 67 -5.17 -8.71 -11.04
N ASP A 68 -4.98 -7.91 -10.00
CA ASP A 68 -3.79 -7.09 -9.84
C ASP A 68 -2.60 -8.04 -9.93
N SER A 69 -1.90 -7.97 -11.06
CA SER A 69 -0.63 -8.68 -11.24
C SER A 69 0.20 -8.38 -10.00
N PRO A 70 0.85 -9.39 -9.38
CA PRO A 70 1.44 -9.24 -8.05
C PRO A 70 2.27 -7.97 -8.05
N LYS A 71 1.80 -6.96 -7.28
CA LYS A 71 2.44 -5.66 -7.16
C LYS A 71 3.93 -5.92 -7.16
N ARG A 72 4.64 -5.47 -8.20
CA ARG A 72 6.10 -5.42 -8.17
C ARG A 72 6.41 -4.58 -6.94
N ARG A 73 6.73 -5.25 -5.84
CA ARG A 73 7.06 -4.65 -4.56
C ARG A 73 8.33 -3.85 -4.82
N ARG A 74 8.18 -2.60 -5.25
CA ARG A 74 9.24 -1.63 -5.08
C ARG A 74 9.41 -1.59 -3.57
N ALA A 75 10.56 -2.08 -3.08
CA ALA A 75 10.87 -2.04 -1.66
C ALA A 75 10.77 -0.57 -1.24
N ASP A 76 9.67 -0.21 -0.59
CA ASP A 76 9.48 1.13 -0.08
C ASP A 76 10.57 1.33 0.98
N PRO A 77 11.41 2.38 0.89
CA PRO A 77 12.47 2.63 1.86
C PRO A 77 11.96 2.67 3.32
N GLY A 78 10.66 2.91 3.52
CA GLY A 78 10.02 2.86 4.84
C GLY A 78 9.98 1.47 5.50
N GLN A 79 9.94 0.38 4.72
CA GLN A 79 9.91 -0.98 5.26
C GLN A 79 11.26 -1.37 5.88
N SER A 80 12.37 -1.04 5.20
CA SER A 80 13.73 -1.27 5.70
C SER A 80 13.98 -0.57 7.05
N LYS A 81 13.58 0.70 7.18
CA LYS A 81 13.69 1.45 8.44
C LYS A 81 12.85 0.84 9.56
N ALA A 82 11.66 0.35 9.25
CA ALA A 82 10.80 -0.31 10.25
C ALA A 82 11.44 -1.61 10.75
N GLU A 83 12.01 -2.41 9.86
CA GLU A 83 12.73 -3.63 10.20
C GLU A 83 13.96 -3.34 11.06
N GLU A 84 14.78 -2.34 10.69
CA GLU A 84 15.94 -1.89 11.47
C GLU A 84 15.55 -1.44 12.88
N LEU A 85 14.48 -0.65 13.01
CA LEU A 85 13.95 -0.23 14.31
C LEU A 85 13.50 -1.43 15.16
N THR A 86 12.89 -2.44 14.55
CA THR A 86 12.48 -3.65 15.28
C THR A 86 13.68 -4.46 15.75
N ALA A 87 14.73 -4.57 14.93
CA ALA A 87 15.97 -5.26 15.28
C ALA A 87 16.71 -4.55 16.43
N ALA A 88 16.80 -3.22 16.38
CA ALA A 88 17.39 -2.40 17.43
C ALA A 88 16.66 -2.56 18.77
N LYS A 89 15.31 -2.50 18.77
CA LYS A 89 14.50 -2.71 19.98
C LYS A 89 14.72 -4.08 20.61
N ARG A 90 14.84 -5.14 19.79
CA ARG A 90 15.14 -6.49 20.27
C ARG A 90 16.52 -6.56 20.92
N ARG A 91 17.51 -5.88 20.33
CA ARG A 91 18.88 -5.85 20.88
C ARG A 91 18.94 -5.14 22.22
N ILE A 92 18.27 -3.99 22.36
CA ILE A 92 18.18 -3.24 23.62
C ILE A 92 17.60 -4.14 24.72
N LYS A 93 16.46 -4.79 24.46
CA LYS A 93 15.82 -5.69 25.43
C LYS A 93 16.72 -6.86 25.86
N GLN A 94 17.52 -7.42 24.95
CA GLN A 94 18.48 -8.47 25.28
C GLN A 94 19.61 -7.97 26.18
N LEU A 95 20.13 -6.77 25.89
CA LEU A 95 21.21 -6.18 26.67
C LEU A 95 20.74 -5.80 28.08
N GLU A 96 19.55 -5.22 28.21
CA GLU A 96 18.93 -4.92 29.52
C GLU A 96 18.77 -6.20 30.35
N LYS A 97 18.29 -7.29 29.74
CA LYS A 97 18.17 -8.58 30.43
C LYS A 97 19.54 -9.12 30.89
N ALA A 98 20.56 -9.00 30.06
CA ALA A 98 21.91 -9.45 30.41
C ALA A 98 22.53 -8.60 31.54
N LEU A 99 22.26 -7.29 31.56
CA LEU A 99 22.69 -6.43 32.66
C LEU A 99 22.02 -6.83 33.98
N ALA A 100 20.70 -7.02 33.97
CA ALA A 100 19.96 -7.45 35.16
C ALA A 100 20.50 -8.78 35.73
N GLN A 101 20.75 -9.78 34.86
CA GLN A 101 21.35 -11.05 35.30
C GLN A 101 22.74 -10.88 35.93
N ARG A 102 23.57 -9.99 35.38
CA ARG A 102 24.91 -9.73 35.92
C ARG A 102 24.86 -9.00 37.25
N GLU A 103 23.90 -8.09 37.44
CA GLU A 103 23.68 -7.42 38.71
C GLU A 103 23.25 -8.40 39.80
N GLU A 104 22.33 -9.32 39.49
CA GLU A 104 21.91 -10.41 40.38
C GLU A 104 23.10 -11.32 40.77
N GLU A 105 23.93 -11.73 39.80
CA GLU A 105 25.15 -12.52 40.04
C GLU A 105 26.11 -11.77 40.98
N LEU A 106 26.34 -10.47 40.75
CA LEU A 106 27.19 -9.66 41.62
C LEU A 106 26.63 -9.55 43.04
N GLU A 107 25.32 -9.39 43.20
CA GLU A 107 24.70 -9.38 44.53
C GLU A 107 24.87 -10.72 45.26
N LEU A 108 24.62 -11.83 44.57
CA LEU A 108 24.82 -13.17 45.11
C LEU A 108 26.26 -13.39 45.55
N LEU A 109 27.23 -13.02 44.71
CA LEU A 109 28.66 -13.16 45.04
C LEU A 109 29.07 -12.25 46.21
N LYS A 110 28.55 -11.03 46.30
CA LYS A 110 28.78 -10.14 47.45
C LYS A 110 28.24 -10.74 48.74
N LYS A 111 27.00 -11.27 48.71
CA LYS A 111 26.36 -11.95 49.86
C LYS A 111 27.16 -13.20 50.27
N ALA A 112 27.59 -14.01 49.29
CA ALA A 112 28.41 -15.18 49.54
C ALA A 112 29.77 -14.82 50.17
N LYS A 113 30.45 -13.80 49.63
CA LYS A 113 31.72 -13.30 50.20
C LYS A 113 31.54 -12.85 51.65
N GLN A 114 30.45 -12.14 51.97
CA GLN A 114 30.14 -11.74 53.34
C GLN A 114 29.90 -12.95 54.25
N PHE A 115 29.16 -13.95 53.78
CA PHE A 115 28.92 -15.19 54.52
C PHE A 115 30.24 -15.92 54.82
N PHE A 116 31.07 -16.18 53.81
CA PHE A 116 32.38 -16.85 53.99
C PHE A 116 33.33 -16.05 54.88
N ALA A 117 33.34 -14.72 54.80
CA ALA A 117 34.14 -13.88 55.70
C ALA A 117 33.68 -13.97 57.16
N LYS A 118 32.37 -14.14 57.40
CA LYS A 118 31.79 -14.29 58.74
C LYS A 118 32.06 -15.69 59.33
N THR A 119 32.02 -16.74 58.51
CA THR A 119 32.24 -18.14 58.95
C THR A 119 33.71 -18.48 59.19
N LYS A 120 34.66 -17.70 58.64
CA LYS A 120 36.11 -17.90 58.82
C LYS A 120 36.66 -17.28 60.12
N ARG A 121 35.83 -16.56 60.89
CA ARG A 121 36.11 -16.12 62.26
C ARG A 121 35.55 -17.14 63.24
#